data_AF-A0A7V9ECX3-F1
#
_entry.id   AF-A0A7V9ECX3-F1
#
_cell.length_a   1.000
_cell.length_b   1.000
_cell.length_c   1.000
_cell.angle_alpha   90.00
_cell.angle_beta   90.00
_cell.angle_gamma   90.00
#
_symmetry.space_group_name_H-M   'P 1'
#
loop_
_entity.id
_entity.type
_entity.pdbx_description
1 polymer ?
#
loop_
_entity_poly.entity_id
_entity_poly.type
_entity_poly.pdbx_seq_one_letter_code
_entity_poly.pdbx_strand_id
1 'polypeptide(L)'
;MVALAVALLPRVGWLAGALALLAWLVSPEADREGTALLLAVLLAPVPLLLPRAGLLWSVPVVAPLLGAVALAPAFVGLAALARTTPRRAGLAAAGFLWLAGGEALVGDPLLFGSPDGTENPALWQSSVTAGAADAVWPLLASPGLAPALAWAAFAVALGLLVRGRSWPLDLTAGTLWAIGLMVAHAALGELLASTGALPDARGAVTGALLGAAVAVAAATWLAQRDARLDRPALAP
;
A
#
# COMPACT_ATOMS: atom_id res chain seq x y z
N MET A 1 -18.36 -1.29 27.60
CA MET A 1 -18.88 -0.16 26.82
C MET A 1 -17.80 0.83 26.39
N VAL A 2 -16.94 1.31 27.30
CA VAL A 2 -15.84 2.24 26.98
C VAL A 2 -14.86 1.70 25.93
N ALA A 3 -14.39 0.44 26.03
CA ALA A 3 -13.51 -0.15 25.01
C ALA A 3 -14.16 -0.30 23.63
N LEU A 4 -15.48 -0.51 23.57
CA LEU A 4 -16.24 -0.56 22.32
C LEU A 4 -16.37 0.85 21.71
N ALA A 5 -16.66 1.86 22.54
CA ALA A 5 -16.70 3.25 22.13
C ALA A 5 -15.35 3.76 21.63
N VAL A 6 -14.25 3.46 22.35
CA VAL A 6 -12.87 3.78 21.95
C VAL A 6 -12.45 3.00 20.69
N ALA A 7 -12.93 1.78 20.46
CA ALA A 7 -12.67 1.04 19.23
C ALA A 7 -13.52 1.51 18.03
N LEU A 8 -14.69 2.09 18.30
CA LEU A 8 -15.58 2.66 17.29
C LEU A 8 -15.16 4.08 16.90
N LEU A 9 -14.63 4.89 17.83
CA LEU A 9 -14.23 6.27 17.58
C LEU A 9 -13.28 6.43 16.38
N PRO A 10 -12.20 5.62 16.25
CA PRO A 10 -11.31 5.70 15.09
C PRO A 10 -12.01 5.34 13.78
N ARG A 11 -12.95 4.39 13.80
CA ARG A 11 -13.65 3.92 12.60
C ARG A 11 -14.71 4.92 12.15
N VAL A 12 -15.51 5.42 13.09
CA VAL A 12 -16.53 6.43 12.83
C VAL A 12 -15.86 7.73 12.39
N GLY A 13 -14.77 8.13 13.05
CA GLY A 13 -13.98 9.30 12.65
C GLY A 13 -13.41 9.15 11.24
N TRP A 14 -12.87 7.99 10.89
CA TRP A 14 -12.36 7.72 9.54
C TRP A 14 -13.47 7.75 8.49
N LEU A 15 -14.61 7.08 8.73
CA LEU A 15 -15.74 7.06 7.80
C LEU A 15 -16.36 8.45 7.63
N ALA A 16 -16.54 9.19 8.73
CA ALA A 16 -17.03 10.56 8.68
C ALA A 16 -16.07 11.48 7.94
N GLY A 17 -14.76 11.35 8.17
CA GLY A 17 -13.73 12.10 7.45
C GLY A 17 -13.69 11.78 5.97
N ALA A 18 -13.77 10.49 5.61
CA ALA A 18 -13.85 10.04 4.22
C ALA A 18 -15.11 10.59 3.52
N LEU A 19 -16.28 10.49 4.16
CA LEU A 19 -17.53 11.03 3.62
C LEU A 19 -17.49 12.56 3.50
N ALA A 20 -16.93 13.25 4.49
CA ALA A 20 -16.77 14.71 4.44
C ALA A 20 -15.84 15.14 3.31
N LEU A 21 -14.73 14.41 3.09
CA LEU A 21 -13.82 14.65 1.97
C LEU A 21 -14.52 14.43 0.62
N LEU A 22 -15.24 13.32 0.48
CA LEU A 22 -15.99 13.03 -0.76
C LEU A 22 -17.08 14.07 -1.02
N ALA A 23 -17.82 14.48 0.03
CA ALA A 23 -18.85 15.51 -0.07
C ALA A 23 -18.25 16.88 -0.46
N TRP A 24 -17.07 17.21 0.08
CA TRP A 24 -16.35 18.43 -0.30
C TRP A 24 -15.88 18.39 -1.77
N LEU A 25 -15.37 17.25 -2.26
CA LEU A 25 -14.94 17.13 -3.65
C LEU A 25 -16.08 17.27 -4.67
N VAL A 26 -17.29 16.86 -4.30
CA VAL A 26 -18.51 17.02 -5.11
C VAL A 26 -19.11 18.41 -4.94
N SER A 27 -18.61 19.23 -4.01
CA SER A 27 -19.18 20.57 -3.79
C SER A 27 -18.92 21.47 -5.00
N PRO A 28 -19.80 22.46 -5.27
CA PRO A 28 -19.64 23.38 -6.40
C PRO A 28 -18.31 24.16 -6.38
N GLU A 29 -17.72 24.33 -5.20
CA GLU A 29 -16.44 25.01 -5.04
C GLU A 29 -15.24 24.15 -5.47
N ALA A 30 -15.31 22.83 -5.29
CA ALA A 30 -14.23 21.92 -5.66
C ALA A 30 -14.35 21.46 -7.12
N ASP A 31 -15.58 21.15 -7.57
CA ASP A 31 -15.88 20.64 -8.92
C ASP A 31 -15.00 19.44 -9.32
N ARG A 32 -14.83 18.49 -8.39
CA ARG A 32 -13.95 17.30 -8.54
C ARG A 32 -14.73 15.98 -8.41
N GLU A 33 -15.89 15.88 -9.07
CA GLU A 33 -16.77 14.71 -8.97
C GLU A 33 -16.11 13.40 -9.42
N GLY A 34 -15.33 13.44 -10.49
CA GLY A 34 -14.58 12.28 -10.99
C GLY A 34 -13.49 11.85 -10.01
N THR A 35 -12.78 12.80 -9.38
CA THR A 35 -11.83 12.49 -8.30
C THR A 35 -12.53 11.89 -7.08
N ALA A 36 -13.71 12.39 -6.72
CA ALA A 36 -14.51 11.83 -5.64
C ALA A 36 -14.89 10.37 -5.93
N LEU A 37 -15.30 10.06 -7.17
CA LEU A 37 -15.59 8.69 -7.58
C LEU A 37 -14.37 7.78 -7.44
N LEU A 38 -13.21 8.20 -7.97
CA LEU A 38 -11.97 7.43 -7.85
C LEU A 38 -11.60 7.17 -6.39
N LEU A 39 -11.63 8.20 -5.54
CA LEU A 39 -11.35 8.06 -4.11
C LEU A 39 -12.36 7.14 -3.42
N ALA A 40 -13.65 7.21 -3.77
CA ALA A 40 -14.66 6.31 -3.21
C ALA A 40 -14.33 4.84 -3.55
N VAL A 41 -13.90 4.57 -4.78
CA VAL A 41 -13.45 3.23 -5.22
C VAL A 41 -12.22 2.77 -4.46
N LEU A 42 -11.25 3.65 -4.19
CA LEU A 42 -10.03 3.32 -3.42
C LEU A 42 -10.29 3.16 -1.92
N LEU A 43 -11.26 3.88 -1.37
CA LEU A 43 -11.66 3.83 0.04
C LEU A 43 -12.50 2.56 0.34
N ALA A 44 -13.36 2.15 -0.59
CA ALA A 44 -14.27 1.01 -0.42
C ALA A 44 -13.59 -0.33 -0.01
N PRO A 45 -12.45 -0.76 -0.61
CA PRO A 45 -11.81 -2.03 -0.23
C PRO A 45 -11.11 -1.98 1.12
N VAL A 46 -10.78 -0.79 1.66
CA VAL A 46 -9.96 -0.68 2.89
C VAL A 46 -10.63 -1.33 4.10
N PRO A 47 -11.91 -1.06 4.45
CA PRO A 47 -12.60 -1.73 5.55
C PRO A 47 -12.77 -3.25 5.34
N LEU A 48 -12.89 -3.69 4.09
CA LEU A 48 -13.06 -5.10 3.71
C LEU A 48 -11.75 -5.89 3.86
N LEU A 49 -10.65 -5.32 3.39
CA LEU A 49 -9.31 -5.91 3.46
C LEU A 49 -8.72 -5.84 4.88
N LEU A 50 -9.10 -4.83 5.66
CA LEU A 50 -8.56 -4.57 7.00
C LEU A 50 -9.66 -4.54 8.06
N PRO A 51 -10.38 -5.66 8.27
CA PRO A 51 -11.48 -5.70 9.20
C PRO A 51 -11.00 -5.42 10.62
N ARG A 52 -11.72 -4.51 11.27
CA ARG A 52 -11.52 -4.10 12.67
C ARG A 52 -10.19 -3.38 12.96
N ALA A 53 -9.42 -3.00 11.95
CA ALA A 53 -8.11 -2.36 12.12
C ALA A 53 -8.15 -0.85 11.83
N GLY A 54 -8.97 -0.09 12.57
CA GLY A 54 -9.29 1.32 12.27
C GLY A 54 -8.06 2.23 12.08
N LEU A 55 -7.01 2.09 12.91
CA LEU A 55 -5.77 2.86 12.74
C LEU A 55 -4.99 2.50 11.46
N LEU A 56 -5.15 1.28 10.95
CA LEU A 56 -4.50 0.82 9.72
C LEU A 56 -5.25 1.27 8.47
N TRP A 57 -6.45 1.85 8.58
CA TRP A 57 -7.26 2.26 7.43
C TRP A 57 -6.65 3.42 6.65
N SER A 58 -5.86 4.28 7.28
CA SER A 58 -5.16 5.37 6.58
C SER A 58 -3.77 4.98 6.08
N VAL A 59 -3.22 3.83 6.50
CA VAL A 59 -1.86 3.41 6.14
C VAL A 59 -1.66 3.24 4.62
N PRO A 60 -2.63 2.75 3.83
CA PRO A 60 -2.49 2.66 2.38
C PRO A 60 -2.08 3.96 1.68
N VAL A 61 -2.45 5.14 2.21
CA VAL A 61 -2.08 6.44 1.64
C VAL A 61 -0.57 6.70 1.69
N VAL A 62 0.18 5.98 2.52
CA VAL A 62 1.64 6.09 2.60
C VAL A 62 2.31 5.54 1.35
N ALA A 63 1.69 4.59 0.64
CA ALA A 63 2.25 4.02 -0.59
C ALA A 63 2.49 5.08 -1.68
N PRO A 64 1.50 5.91 -2.09
CA PRO A 64 1.76 6.99 -3.05
C PRO A 64 2.75 8.04 -2.53
N LEU A 65 2.75 8.35 -1.23
CA LEU A 65 3.74 9.27 -0.64
C LEU A 65 5.18 8.74 -0.76
N LEU A 66 5.36 7.43 -0.56
CA LEU A 66 6.65 6.77 -0.82
C LEU A 66 6.97 6.75 -2.31
N GLY A 67 5.97 6.53 -3.17
CA GLY A 67 6.13 6.61 -4.63
C GLY A 67 6.65 7.96 -5.12
N ALA A 68 6.17 9.06 -4.52
CA ALA A 68 6.62 10.41 -4.86
C ALA A 68 8.14 10.61 -4.68
N VAL A 69 8.76 9.85 -3.78
CA VAL A 69 10.21 9.85 -3.53
C VAL A 69 10.91 8.59 -4.04
N ALA A 70 10.29 7.86 -4.97
CA ALA A 70 10.80 6.61 -5.56
C ALA A 70 11.11 5.50 -4.53
N LEU A 71 10.26 5.36 -3.51
CA LEU A 71 10.35 4.36 -2.45
C LEU A 71 9.08 3.50 -2.32
N ALA A 72 8.15 3.55 -3.28
CA ALA A 72 6.89 2.80 -3.22
C ALA A 72 7.06 1.32 -2.78
N PRO A 73 8.02 0.53 -3.31
CA PRO A 73 8.20 -0.86 -2.89
C PRO A 73 8.53 -1.07 -1.41
N ALA A 74 9.06 -0.05 -0.71
CA ALA A 74 9.32 -0.12 0.73
C ALA A 74 8.03 -0.30 1.54
N PHE A 75 6.88 0.11 0.99
CA PHE A 75 5.58 -0.11 1.58
C PHE A 75 5.27 -1.59 1.79
N VAL A 76 5.75 -2.49 0.92
CA VAL A 76 5.58 -3.94 1.09
C VAL A 76 6.26 -4.42 2.38
N GLY A 77 7.42 -3.83 2.71
CA GLY A 77 8.11 -4.04 3.99
C GLY A 77 7.30 -3.57 5.20
N LEU A 78 6.68 -2.39 5.11
CA LEU A 78 5.78 -1.86 6.15
C LEU A 78 4.55 -2.75 6.33
N ALA A 79 3.94 -3.21 5.24
CA ALA A 79 2.78 -4.10 5.27
C ALA A 79 3.10 -5.45 5.93
N ALA A 80 4.33 -5.97 5.74
CA ALA A 80 4.79 -7.21 6.37
C ALA A 80 4.82 -7.15 7.91
N LEU A 81 4.92 -5.94 8.50
CA LEU A 81 4.90 -5.73 9.94
C LEU A 81 3.52 -5.99 10.57
N ALA A 82 2.47 -6.14 9.76
CA ALA A 82 1.15 -6.46 10.28
C ALA A 82 1.14 -7.82 10.99
N ARG A 83 0.36 -7.91 12.07
CA ARG A 83 0.37 -9.07 12.98
C ARG A 83 -0.14 -10.38 12.38
N THR A 84 -0.98 -10.32 11.35
CA THR A 84 -1.62 -11.52 10.77
C THR A 84 -1.43 -11.54 9.26
N THR A 85 -1.28 -12.75 8.70
CA THR A 85 -1.18 -13.00 7.25
C THR A 85 -2.21 -12.25 6.41
N PRO A 86 -3.53 -12.32 6.71
CA PRO A 86 -4.52 -11.59 5.91
C PRO A 86 -4.36 -10.06 6.02
N ARG A 87 -3.89 -9.53 7.16
CA ARG A 87 -3.64 -8.08 7.28
C ARG A 87 -2.40 -7.64 6.50
N ARG A 88 -1.37 -8.47 6.42
CA ARG A 88 -0.18 -8.19 5.59
C ARG A 88 -0.56 -8.10 4.13
N ALA A 89 -1.27 -9.12 3.64
CA ALA A 89 -1.79 -9.16 2.27
C ALA A 89 -2.73 -7.98 1.98
N GLY A 90 -3.72 -7.77 2.84
CA GLY A 90 -4.70 -6.70 2.70
C GLY A 90 -4.10 -5.30 2.72
N LEU A 91 -3.11 -5.04 3.58
CA LEU A 91 -2.40 -3.76 3.61
C LEU A 91 -1.61 -3.54 2.33
N ALA A 92 -0.85 -4.54 1.89
CA ALA A 92 -0.02 -4.42 0.70
C ALA A 92 -0.87 -4.22 -0.57
N ALA A 93 -1.95 -5.00 -0.72
CA ALA A 93 -2.90 -4.83 -1.81
C ALA A 93 -3.57 -3.44 -1.78
N ALA A 94 -4.07 -3.00 -0.62
CA ALA A 94 -4.67 -1.68 -0.47
C ALA A 94 -3.65 -0.56 -0.76
N GLY A 95 -2.42 -0.67 -0.29
CA GLY A 95 -1.36 0.29 -0.58
C GLY A 95 -1.06 0.39 -2.07
N PHE A 96 -1.00 -0.74 -2.78
CA PHE A 96 -0.84 -0.72 -4.23
C PHE A 96 -2.03 -0.04 -4.93
N LEU A 97 -3.27 -0.32 -4.53
CA LEU A 97 -4.45 0.35 -5.10
C LEU A 97 -4.37 1.88 -4.91
N TRP A 98 -3.98 2.33 -3.72
CA TRP A 98 -3.78 3.75 -3.43
C TRP A 98 -2.63 4.37 -4.22
N LEU A 99 -1.56 3.62 -4.46
CA LEU A 99 -0.44 4.03 -5.30
C LEU A 99 -0.90 4.22 -6.76
N ALA A 100 -1.57 3.22 -7.33
CA ALA A 100 -2.07 3.27 -8.71
C ALA A 100 -3.13 4.37 -8.90
N GLY A 101 -4.01 4.57 -7.92
CA GLY A 101 -4.92 5.71 -7.90
C GLY A 101 -4.19 7.06 -7.80
N GLY A 102 -3.09 7.11 -7.06
CA GLY A 102 -2.21 8.28 -7.00
C GLY A 102 -1.54 8.58 -8.34
N GLU A 103 -1.10 7.55 -9.07
CA GLU A 103 -0.58 7.71 -10.44
C GLU A 103 -1.65 8.28 -11.37
N ALA A 104 -2.88 7.74 -11.32
CA ALA A 104 -4.00 8.28 -12.08
C ALA A 104 -4.32 9.74 -11.74
N LEU A 105 -4.17 10.17 -10.48
CA LEU A 105 -4.46 11.55 -10.06
C LEU A 105 -3.36 12.54 -10.42
N VAL A 106 -2.09 12.12 -10.34
CA VAL A 106 -0.94 12.99 -10.60
C VAL A 106 -0.63 13.04 -12.10
N GLY A 107 -0.88 11.95 -12.82
CA GLY A 107 -0.47 11.78 -14.22
C GLY A 107 1.01 11.45 -14.39
N ASP A 108 1.75 11.27 -13.29
CA ASP A 108 3.17 10.90 -13.29
C ASP A 108 3.38 9.47 -12.78
N PRO A 109 4.42 8.77 -13.27
CA PRO A 109 4.77 7.45 -12.75
C PRO A 109 5.36 7.53 -11.34
N LEU A 110 4.66 6.93 -10.38
CA LEU A 110 5.11 6.74 -9.00
C LEU A 110 5.81 5.38 -8.81
N LEU A 111 5.42 4.38 -9.60
CA LEU A 111 6.05 3.07 -9.72
C LEU A 111 6.01 2.58 -11.16
N PHE A 112 4.83 2.35 -11.73
CA PHE A 112 4.65 1.81 -13.09
C PHE A 112 4.04 2.82 -14.06
N GLY A 113 3.41 3.88 -13.56
CA GLY A 113 2.58 4.78 -14.36
C GLY A 113 1.12 4.34 -14.40
N SER A 114 0.27 5.27 -14.84
CA SER A 114 -1.15 5.01 -15.01
C SER A 114 -1.39 3.97 -16.11
N PRO A 115 -2.37 3.05 -15.95
CA PRO A 115 -2.72 2.10 -16.99
C PRO A 115 -3.14 2.78 -18.29
N ASP A 116 -2.88 2.14 -19.43
CA ASP A 116 -3.41 2.57 -20.72
C ASP A 116 -4.93 2.80 -20.68
N GLY A 117 -5.35 3.89 -21.33
CA GLY A 117 -6.73 4.38 -21.29
C GLY A 117 -7.03 5.28 -20.09
N THR A 118 -6.07 5.50 -19.18
CA THR A 118 -6.20 6.56 -18.18
C THR A 118 -5.89 7.91 -18.83
N GLU A 119 -6.90 8.76 -18.96
CA GLU A 119 -6.74 10.09 -19.56
C GLU A 119 -6.12 11.09 -18.57
N ASN A 120 -5.68 12.25 -19.11
CA ASN A 120 -5.18 13.34 -18.29
C ASN A 120 -6.22 13.75 -17.22
N PRO A 121 -5.82 13.90 -15.93
CA PRO A 121 -6.72 14.29 -14.84
C PRO A 121 -7.60 15.51 -15.15
N ALA A 122 -7.08 16.48 -15.90
CA ALA A 122 -7.82 17.68 -16.27
C ALA A 122 -9.09 17.40 -17.10
N LEU A 123 -9.15 16.26 -17.80
CA LEU A 123 -10.26 15.90 -18.69
C LEU A 123 -11.41 15.20 -17.96
N TRP A 124 -11.14 14.48 -16.87
CA TRP A 124 -12.15 13.64 -16.21
C TRP A 124 -12.44 14.02 -14.76
N GLN A 125 -11.58 14.78 -14.09
CA GLN A 125 -11.71 15.07 -12.65
C GLN A 125 -13.03 15.75 -12.25
N SER A 126 -13.64 16.54 -13.14
CA SER A 126 -14.89 17.27 -12.88
C SER A 126 -16.16 16.54 -13.33
N SER A 127 -16.04 15.31 -13.89
CA SER A 127 -17.19 14.56 -14.37
C SER A 127 -17.18 13.13 -13.82
N VAL A 128 -18.29 12.71 -13.20
CA VAL A 128 -18.47 11.32 -12.75
C VAL A 128 -18.36 10.34 -13.91
N THR A 129 -18.97 10.65 -15.06
CA THR A 129 -18.99 9.75 -16.22
C THR A 129 -17.60 9.59 -16.83
N ALA A 130 -16.88 10.71 -17.02
CA ALA A 130 -15.50 10.65 -17.51
C ALA A 130 -14.59 9.99 -16.47
N GLY A 131 -14.71 10.30 -15.17
CA GLY A 131 -13.94 9.63 -14.12
C GLY A 131 -14.19 8.11 -14.06
N ALA A 132 -15.42 7.67 -14.36
CA ALA A 132 -15.74 6.25 -14.45
C ALA A 132 -15.04 5.60 -15.65
N ALA A 133 -15.14 6.20 -16.84
CA ALA A 133 -14.64 5.65 -18.10
C ALA A 133 -13.11 5.75 -18.23
N ASP A 134 -12.53 6.86 -17.78
CA ASP A 134 -11.17 7.28 -18.11
C ASP A 134 -10.22 7.24 -16.90
N ALA A 135 -10.70 6.83 -15.72
CA ALA A 135 -9.83 6.63 -14.55
C ALA A 135 -10.14 5.32 -13.80
N VAL A 136 -11.41 5.08 -13.46
CA VAL A 136 -11.80 3.89 -12.70
C VAL A 136 -11.77 2.62 -13.55
N TRP A 137 -12.37 2.65 -14.74
CA TRP A 137 -12.45 1.47 -15.59
C TRP A 137 -11.07 0.95 -16.03
N PRO A 138 -10.12 1.78 -16.50
CA PRO A 138 -8.77 1.33 -16.84
C PRO A 138 -8.05 0.69 -15.65
N LEU A 139 -8.23 1.21 -14.44
CA LEU A 139 -7.65 0.65 -13.21
C LEU A 139 -8.18 -0.77 -12.92
N LEU A 140 -9.46 -1.03 -13.17
CA LEU A 140 -10.12 -2.29 -12.84
C LEU A 140 -10.05 -3.34 -13.96
N ALA A 141 -10.10 -2.91 -15.22
CA ALA A 141 -10.12 -3.78 -16.38
C ALA A 141 -8.72 -4.16 -16.88
N SER A 142 -7.69 -3.39 -16.52
CA SER A 142 -6.31 -3.66 -16.91
C SER A 142 -5.70 -4.83 -16.12
N PRO A 143 -4.64 -5.47 -16.64
CA PRO A 143 -3.77 -6.34 -15.84
C PRO A 143 -3.07 -5.59 -14.68
N GLY A 144 -3.33 -4.29 -14.49
CA GLY A 144 -2.81 -3.44 -13.42
C GLY A 144 -3.14 -3.90 -12.00
N LEU A 145 -4.02 -4.88 -11.81
CA LEU A 145 -4.23 -5.52 -10.50
C LEU A 145 -3.20 -6.62 -10.17
N ALA A 146 -2.42 -7.10 -11.14
CA ALA A 146 -1.40 -8.14 -10.92
C ALA A 146 -0.31 -7.71 -9.91
N PRO A 147 0.21 -6.45 -9.93
CA PRO A 147 1.11 -5.98 -8.91
C PRO A 147 0.51 -5.96 -7.50
N ALA A 148 -0.80 -5.74 -7.34
CA ALA A 148 -1.46 -5.80 -6.02
C ALA A 148 -1.35 -7.20 -5.41
N LEU A 149 -1.52 -8.24 -6.24
CA LEU A 149 -1.35 -9.64 -5.83
C LEU A 149 0.11 -9.95 -5.50
N ALA A 150 1.06 -9.47 -6.31
CA ALA A 150 2.48 -9.63 -6.04
C ALA A 150 2.85 -8.95 -4.71
N TRP A 151 2.44 -7.71 -4.49
CA TRP A 151 2.67 -6.98 -3.23
C TRP A 151 2.09 -7.74 -2.04
N ALA A 152 0.86 -8.26 -2.16
CA ALA A 152 0.24 -9.07 -1.12
C ALA A 152 1.05 -10.34 -0.81
N ALA A 153 1.47 -11.09 -1.83
CA ALA A 153 2.28 -12.30 -1.68
C ALA A 153 3.64 -12.00 -1.02
N PHE A 154 4.33 -10.96 -1.48
CA PHE A 154 5.63 -10.57 -0.95
C PHE A 154 5.53 -10.04 0.49
N ALA A 155 4.49 -9.29 0.86
CA ALA A 155 4.29 -8.87 2.25
C ALA A 155 4.06 -10.06 3.19
N VAL A 156 3.32 -11.08 2.73
CA VAL A 156 3.15 -12.33 3.46
C VAL A 156 4.47 -13.07 3.58
N ALA A 157 5.18 -13.27 2.46
CA ALA A 157 6.46 -13.97 2.42
C ALA A 157 7.48 -13.33 3.36
N LEU A 158 7.66 -12.01 3.32
CA LEU A 158 8.62 -11.31 4.17
C LEU A 158 8.35 -11.53 5.65
N GLY A 159 7.10 -11.33 6.09
CA GLY A 159 6.76 -11.50 7.50
C GLY A 159 6.77 -12.97 7.97
N LEU A 160 6.83 -13.94 7.05
CA LEU A 160 7.02 -15.36 7.37
C LEU A 160 8.50 -15.75 7.38
N LEU A 161 9.31 -15.13 6.52
CA LEU A 161 10.74 -15.37 6.36
C LEU A 161 11.55 -14.68 7.47
N VAL A 162 11.23 -13.43 7.79
CA VAL A 162 11.92 -12.60 8.77
C VAL A 162 11.15 -12.64 10.09
N ARG A 163 11.68 -13.37 11.08
CA ARG A 163 11.01 -13.62 12.38
C ARG A 163 11.83 -13.19 13.59
N GLY A 164 13.08 -12.75 13.41
CA GLY A 164 13.94 -12.37 14.53
C GLY A 164 14.60 -13.57 15.21
N ARG A 165 14.64 -14.75 14.55
CA ARG A 165 15.20 -15.98 15.14
C ARG A 165 16.72 -15.95 15.18
N SER A 166 17.34 -15.39 14.14
CA SER A 166 18.78 -15.19 14.06
C SER A 166 19.09 -14.13 13.02
N TRP A 167 19.96 -13.18 13.37
CA TRP A 167 20.35 -12.08 12.49
C TRP A 167 20.87 -12.54 11.10
N PRO A 168 21.72 -13.58 10.98
CA PRO A 168 22.19 -14.02 9.66
C PRO A 168 21.08 -14.60 8.77
N LEU A 169 20.16 -15.38 9.33
CA LEU A 169 19.03 -15.93 8.57
C LEU A 169 18.06 -14.83 8.15
N ASP A 170 17.74 -13.89 9.04
CA ASP A 170 16.83 -12.79 8.73
C ASP A 170 17.42 -11.88 7.64
N LEU A 171 18.73 -11.61 7.67
CA LEU A 171 19.40 -10.86 6.59
C LEU A 171 19.40 -11.60 5.25
N THR A 172 19.75 -12.89 5.27
CA THR A 172 19.75 -13.71 4.04
C THR A 172 18.36 -13.76 3.45
N ALA A 173 17.34 -13.99 4.29
CA ALA A 173 15.96 -14.07 3.85
C ALA A 173 15.42 -12.72 3.36
N GLY A 174 15.74 -11.61 4.03
CA GLY A 174 15.41 -10.25 3.59
C GLY A 174 16.09 -9.88 2.27
N THR A 175 17.33 -10.30 2.06
CA THR A 175 18.07 -10.07 0.81
C THR A 175 17.45 -10.87 -0.34
N LEU A 176 17.19 -12.16 -0.14
CA LEU A 176 16.52 -13.01 -1.13
C LEU A 176 15.12 -12.48 -1.48
N TRP A 177 14.39 -12.01 -0.47
CA TRP A 177 13.09 -11.38 -0.66
C TRP A 177 13.19 -10.11 -1.51
N ALA A 178 14.16 -9.23 -1.25
CA ALA A 178 14.35 -8.01 -2.01
C ALA A 178 14.68 -8.31 -3.48
N ILE A 179 15.57 -9.29 -3.72
CA ILE A 179 15.89 -9.77 -5.08
C ILE A 179 14.63 -10.31 -5.77
N GLY A 180 13.86 -11.16 -5.10
CA GLY A 180 12.61 -11.68 -5.64
C GLY A 180 11.62 -10.57 -6.00
N LEU A 181 11.51 -9.53 -5.17
CA LEU A 181 10.60 -8.41 -5.42
C LEU A 181 11.06 -7.58 -6.64
N MET A 182 12.36 -7.32 -6.76
CA MET A 182 12.93 -6.64 -7.93
C MET A 182 12.66 -7.42 -9.22
N VAL A 183 12.87 -8.74 -9.21
CA VAL A 183 12.58 -9.61 -10.36
C VAL A 183 11.08 -9.62 -10.68
N ALA A 184 10.22 -9.68 -9.66
CA ALA A 184 8.77 -9.61 -9.86
C ALA A 184 8.34 -8.27 -10.46
N HIS A 185 8.93 -7.15 -10.03
CA HIS A 185 8.65 -5.84 -10.61
C HIS A 185 9.13 -5.71 -12.06
N ALA A 186 10.29 -6.27 -12.41
CA ALA A 186 10.74 -6.30 -13.80
C ALA A 186 9.77 -7.10 -14.69
N ALA A 187 9.38 -8.31 -14.25
CA ALA A 187 8.43 -9.14 -14.98
C ALA A 187 7.04 -8.50 -15.10
N LEU A 188 6.59 -7.80 -14.05
CA LEU A 188 5.33 -7.03 -14.09
C LEU A 188 5.44 -5.81 -15.01
N GLY A 189 6.58 -5.12 -15.02
CA GLY A 189 6.84 -4.02 -15.94
C GLY A 189 6.78 -4.46 -17.39
N GLU A 190 7.40 -5.59 -17.73
CA GLU A 190 7.29 -6.20 -19.08
C GLU A 190 5.84 -6.57 -19.44
N LEU A 191 5.09 -7.17 -18.49
CA LEU A 191 3.69 -7.51 -18.68
C LEU A 191 2.85 -6.25 -18.97
N LEU A 192 3.06 -5.19 -18.19
CA LEU A 192 2.30 -3.94 -18.24
C LEU A 192 2.77 -2.98 -19.35
N ALA A 193 3.99 -3.15 -19.88
CA ALA A 193 4.49 -2.34 -21.00
C ALA A 193 3.63 -2.52 -22.26
N SER A 194 2.96 -3.67 -22.41
CA SER A 194 1.96 -3.90 -23.46
C SER A 194 0.71 -3.03 -23.31
N THR A 195 0.53 -2.43 -22.14
CA THR A 195 -0.57 -1.54 -21.75
C THR A 195 -0.04 -0.19 -21.25
N GLY A 196 1.07 0.29 -21.85
CA GLY A 196 1.60 1.66 -21.71
C GLY A 196 2.21 2.05 -20.38
N ALA A 197 2.37 1.08 -19.47
CA ALA A 197 3.15 1.30 -18.26
C ALA A 197 4.66 1.38 -18.58
N LEU A 198 5.41 1.98 -17.65
CA LEU A 198 6.87 1.94 -17.68
C LEU A 198 7.36 0.48 -17.57
N PRO A 199 8.32 0.07 -18.43
CA PRO A 199 8.93 -1.24 -18.34
C PRO A 199 9.76 -1.40 -17.06
N ASP A 200 10.32 -0.29 -16.55
CA ASP A 200 11.10 -0.27 -15.32
C ASP A 200 10.31 0.35 -14.17
N ALA A 201 10.13 -0.43 -13.11
CA ALA A 201 9.47 0.04 -11.88
C ALA A 201 10.33 1.10 -11.17
N ARG A 202 9.81 2.32 -11.06
CA ARG A 202 10.48 3.44 -10.40
C ARG A 202 10.78 3.11 -8.94
N GLY A 203 12.05 3.14 -8.57
CA GLY A 203 12.48 2.89 -7.19
C GLY A 203 12.46 1.41 -6.77
N ALA A 204 12.41 0.47 -7.72
CA ALA A 204 12.41 -0.97 -7.44
C ALA A 204 13.53 -1.39 -6.47
N VAL A 205 14.77 -1.01 -6.78
CA VAL A 205 15.95 -1.38 -5.99
C VAL A 205 15.91 -0.74 -4.60
N THR A 206 15.84 0.58 -4.52
CA THR A 206 15.89 1.32 -3.25
C THR A 206 14.73 0.95 -2.35
N GLY A 207 13.51 0.86 -2.90
CA GLY A 207 12.32 0.49 -2.16
C GLY A 207 12.37 -0.94 -1.64
N ALA A 208 12.82 -1.92 -2.44
CA ALA A 208 12.94 -3.31 -2.01
C ALA A 208 13.99 -3.47 -0.89
N LEU A 209 15.15 -2.83 -1.04
CA LEU A 209 16.19 -2.86 0.00
C LEU A 209 15.72 -2.20 1.30
N LEU A 210 15.06 -1.04 1.22
CA LEU A 210 14.52 -0.35 2.39
C LEU A 210 13.42 -1.17 3.07
N GLY A 211 12.51 -1.77 2.31
CA GLY A 211 11.46 -2.64 2.83
C GLY A 211 12.01 -3.84 3.61
N ALA A 212 13.05 -4.49 3.05
CA ALA A 212 13.76 -5.57 3.73
C ALA A 212 14.45 -5.09 5.02
N ALA A 213 15.14 -3.97 4.96
CA ALA A 213 15.85 -3.39 6.12
C ALA A 213 14.88 -3.05 7.26
N VAL A 214 13.73 -2.44 6.95
CA VAL A 214 12.68 -2.13 7.93
C VAL A 214 12.16 -3.41 8.60
N ALA A 215 11.89 -4.46 7.84
CA ALA A 215 11.39 -5.72 8.38
C ALA A 215 12.42 -6.41 9.30
N VAL A 216 13.68 -6.47 8.89
CA VAL A 216 14.77 -7.06 9.71
C VAL A 216 15.01 -6.23 10.97
N ALA A 217 15.03 -4.90 10.87
CA ALA A 217 15.18 -4.01 12.03
C ALA A 217 14.04 -4.19 13.03
N ALA A 218 12.79 -4.27 12.55
CA ALA A 218 11.63 -4.49 13.41
C ALA A 218 11.68 -5.86 14.12
N ALA A 219 12.02 -6.92 13.39
CA ALA A 219 12.09 -8.27 13.94
C ALA A 219 13.21 -8.41 14.98
N THR A 220 14.38 -7.83 14.72
CA THR A 220 15.51 -7.81 15.67
C THR A 220 15.19 -6.99 16.92
N TRP A 221 14.52 -5.84 16.78
CA TRP A 221 14.10 -5.03 17.93
C TRP A 221 13.10 -5.77 18.83
N LEU A 222 12.11 -6.45 18.25
CA LEU A 222 11.14 -7.26 19.01
C LEU A 222 11.82 -8.39 19.78
N ALA A 223 12.72 -9.14 19.12
CA ALA A 223 13.48 -10.21 19.76
C ALA A 223 14.34 -9.71 20.93
N GLN A 224 14.99 -8.54 20.78
CA GLN A 224 15.76 -7.91 21.85
C GLN A 224 14.90 -7.42 23.01
N ARG A 225 13.66 -6.99 22.74
CA ARG A 225 12.74 -6.53 23.77
C ARG A 225 12.29 -7.68 24.66
N ASP A 226 11.93 -8.80 24.05
CA ASP A 226 11.47 -9.98 24.77
C ASP A 226 12.59 -10.56 25.64
N ALA A 227 13.82 -10.65 25.11
CA ALA A 227 14.99 -11.08 25.88
C ALA A 227 15.34 -10.15 27.08
N ARG A 228 14.94 -8.87 27.05
CA ARG A 228 15.12 -7.95 28.19
C ARG A 228 14.09 -8.17 29.28
N LEU A 229 12.85 -8.52 28.91
CA LEU A 229 11.77 -8.78 29.87
C LEU A 229 11.99 -10.11 30.62
N ASP A 230 12.64 -11.07 29.99
CA ASP A 230 12.93 -12.39 30.58
C ASP A 230 14.16 -12.41 31.50
N ARG A 231 14.94 -11.32 31.58
CA ARG A 231 16.06 -11.27 32.54
C ARG A 231 15.50 -11.14 33.96
N PRO A 232 15.75 -12.12 34.86
CA PRO A 232 15.38 -11.96 36.26
C PRO A 232 16.07 -10.70 36.80
N ALA A 233 15.32 -9.87 37.52
CA ALA A 233 15.90 -8.77 38.28
C ALA A 233 16.96 -9.38 39.18
N LEU A 234 18.24 -9.13 38.89
CA LEU A 234 19.33 -9.51 39.78
C LEU A 234 19.05 -8.78 41.09
N ALA A 235 18.56 -9.53 42.07
CA ALA A 235 18.33 -9.02 43.41
C ALA A 235 19.68 -8.51 43.95
N PRO A 236 19.71 -7.30 44.52
CA PRO A 236 20.93 -6.68 45.04
C PRO A 236 21.52 -7.46 46.21
#